data_AF-A0A964A8I2-F1
#
_entry.id   AF-A0A964A8I2-F1
#
_cell.length_a   1.000
_cell.length_b   1.000
_cell.length_c   1.000
_cell.angle_alpha   90.00
_cell.angle_beta   90.00
_cell.angle_gamma   90.00
#
_symmetry.space_group_name_H-M   'P 1'
#
loop_
_entity.id
_entity.type
_entity.pdbx_description
1 polymer ?
#
loop_
_entity_poly.entity_id
_entity_poly.type
_entity_poly.pdbx_seq_one_letter_code
_entity_poly.pdbx_strand_id
1 'polypeptide(L)'
;MRVVPPPTADEQYDLKVRELEEKVVNLKEKIFRTKTRLLLLKERILNDVIAEAKLVVVHQNEMGASFKPEQVYYRLDGEDLKLLDNATGLLSGRDPVEIFSGNVAPGNHNLTVEMVYRGDSAVFSYMKDYLFRLRANYTFYATKGKVTTLQSIGYLKGDITYDLTTRPSIKFKVSQKSYTKDSASEPEEEGSTEGSE
;
A
#
# COMPACT_ATOMS: atom_id res chain seq x y z
N MET A 1 57.41 5.94 59.74
CA MET A 1 56.12 6.20 59.07
C MET A 1 56.10 7.68 58.68
N ARG A 2 56.33 8.02 57.41
CA ARG A 2 56.32 9.42 56.94
C ARG A 2 54.87 9.86 56.81
N VAL A 3 54.43 10.81 57.62
CA VAL A 3 53.10 11.41 57.53
C VAL A 3 53.14 12.43 56.40
N VAL A 4 52.39 12.16 55.32
CA VAL A 4 52.20 13.10 54.21
C VAL A 4 51.30 14.23 54.73
N PRO A 5 51.67 15.50 54.57
CA PRO A 5 50.83 16.61 55.03
C PRO A 5 49.49 16.60 54.29
N PRO A 6 48.40 17.04 54.94
CA PRO A 6 47.10 17.14 54.28
C PRO A 6 47.20 18.13 53.09
N PRO A 7 46.58 17.81 51.95
CA PRO A 7 46.67 18.64 50.75
C PRO A 7 46.10 20.04 51.03
N THR A 8 46.76 21.07 50.49
CA THR A 8 46.32 22.47 50.61
C THR A 8 45.02 22.70 49.85
N ALA A 9 44.30 23.78 50.16
CA ALA A 9 42.99 24.06 49.56
C ALA A 9 43.04 24.04 48.02
N ASP A 10 44.10 24.59 47.43
CA ASP A 10 44.33 24.63 45.98
C ASP A 10 44.52 23.22 45.37
N GLU A 11 45.26 22.34 46.04
CA GLU A 11 45.40 20.94 45.62
C GLU A 11 44.06 20.20 45.66
N GLN A 12 43.19 20.51 46.62
CA GLN A 12 41.83 19.94 46.65
C GLN A 12 40.91 20.46 45.54
N TYR A 13 41.10 21.70 45.07
CA TYR A 13 40.36 22.23 43.93
C TYR A 13 40.84 21.59 42.61
N ASP A 14 42.14 21.46 42.42
CA ASP A 14 42.71 20.82 41.22
C ASP A 14 42.30 19.35 41.11
N LEU A 15 42.24 18.63 42.22
CA LEU A 15 41.73 17.26 42.26
C LEU A 15 40.25 17.18 41.86
N LYS A 16 39.42 18.12 42.33
CA LYS A 16 38.00 18.21 41.95
C LYS A 16 37.81 18.56 40.47
N VAL A 17 38.63 19.45 39.92
CA VAL A 17 38.59 19.83 38.50
C VAL A 17 38.92 18.62 37.63
N ARG A 18 39.99 17.88 37.96
CA ARG A 18 40.34 16.63 37.26
C ARG A 18 39.23 15.58 37.37
N GLU A 19 38.61 15.43 38.53
CA GLU A 19 37.49 14.51 38.72
C GLU A 19 36.27 14.90 37.85
N LEU A 20 36.00 16.20 37.69
CA LEU A 20 34.95 16.69 36.80
C LEU A 20 35.29 16.46 35.32
N GLU A 21 36.54 16.68 34.92
CA GLU A 21 37.02 16.39 33.56
C GLU A 21 36.88 14.91 33.22
N GLU A 22 37.28 14.01 34.12
CA GLU A 22 37.09 12.56 33.96
C GLU A 22 35.61 12.18 33.84
N LYS A 23 34.73 12.80 34.63
CA LYS A 23 33.27 12.61 34.53
C LYS A 23 32.73 13.09 33.18
N VAL A 24 33.21 14.23 32.66
CA VAL A 24 32.81 14.76 31.36
C VAL A 24 33.27 13.86 30.22
N VAL A 25 34.50 13.34 30.27
CA VAL A 25 35.02 12.40 29.27
C VAL A 25 34.20 11.11 29.26
N ASN A 26 33.95 10.53 30.44
CA ASN A 26 33.10 9.35 30.59
C ASN A 26 31.66 9.60 30.09
N LEU A 27 31.12 10.80 30.33
CA LEU A 27 29.79 11.17 29.87
C LEU A 27 29.75 11.31 28.34
N LYS A 28 30.75 11.93 27.72
CA LYS A 28 30.88 12.01 26.26
C LYS A 28 30.94 10.63 25.64
N GLU A 29 31.69 9.71 26.24
CA GLU A 29 31.79 8.34 25.75
C GLU A 29 30.45 7.59 25.87
N LYS A 30 29.75 7.73 27.01
CA LYS A 30 28.38 7.19 27.17
C LYS A 30 27.39 7.79 26.19
N ILE A 31 27.44 9.09 25.95
CA ILE A 31 26.58 9.77 24.98
C ILE A 31 26.89 9.26 23.57
N PHE A 32 28.17 9.12 23.22
CA PHE A 32 28.57 8.60 21.91
C PHE A 32 28.09 7.16 21.72
N ARG A 33 28.33 6.27 22.69
CA ARG A 33 27.84 4.88 22.66
C ARG A 33 26.31 4.82 22.56
N THR A 34 25.60 5.67 23.31
CA THR A 34 24.13 5.76 23.24
C THR A 34 23.66 6.24 21.87
N LYS A 35 24.31 7.27 21.30
CA LYS A 35 24.00 7.77 19.96
C LYS A 35 24.27 6.71 18.89
N THR A 36 25.39 5.99 18.94
CA THR A 36 25.68 4.88 18.01
C THR A 36 24.63 3.78 18.14
N ARG A 37 24.26 3.41 19.38
CA ARG A 37 23.23 2.40 19.61
C ARG A 37 21.85 2.85 19.12
N LEU A 38 21.50 4.12 19.28
CA LEU A 38 20.28 4.70 18.73
C LEU A 38 20.30 4.79 17.21
N LEU A 39 21.45 5.10 16.61
CA LEU A 39 21.62 5.10 15.15
C LEU A 39 21.44 3.69 14.58
N LEU A 40 22.08 2.70 15.20
CA LEU A 40 21.93 1.29 14.82
C LEU A 40 20.51 0.79 15.08
N LEU A 41 19.85 1.22 16.15
CA LEU A 41 18.46 0.87 16.41
C LEU A 41 17.52 1.57 15.41
N LYS A 42 17.79 2.81 15.03
CA LYS A 42 17.05 3.54 13.98
C LYS A 42 17.24 2.86 12.62
N GLU A 43 18.46 2.48 12.27
CA GLU A 43 18.77 1.75 11.04
C GLU A 43 18.16 0.35 11.06
N ARG A 44 18.18 -0.33 12.20
CA ARG A 44 17.46 -1.58 12.40
C ARG A 44 15.96 -1.37 12.26
N ILE A 45 15.34 -0.41 12.93
CA ILE A 45 13.91 -0.11 12.74
C ILE A 45 13.60 0.24 11.27
N LEU A 46 14.46 0.98 10.57
CA LEU A 46 14.28 1.26 9.15
C LEU A 46 14.41 0.00 8.26
N ASN A 47 15.18 -1.01 8.68
CA ASN A 47 15.40 -2.27 7.96
C ASN A 47 14.48 -3.44 8.42
N ASP A 48 14.01 -3.39 9.67
CA ASP A 48 13.35 -4.42 10.50
C ASP A 48 11.88 -4.05 10.80
N VAL A 49 11.47 -2.79 10.59
CA VAL A 49 10.12 -2.52 10.08
C VAL A 49 10.15 -3.19 8.72
N ILE A 50 9.53 -4.37 8.65
CA ILE A 50 9.13 -5.06 7.44
C ILE A 50 8.87 -3.97 6.40
N ALA A 51 9.70 -3.83 5.37
CA ALA A 51 9.33 -2.92 4.29
C ALA A 51 8.17 -3.60 3.56
N GLU A 52 7.00 -3.52 4.17
CA GLU A 52 5.76 -4.14 3.75
C GLU A 52 5.57 -3.78 2.28
N ALA A 53 5.21 -4.77 1.49
CA ALA A 53 4.82 -4.48 0.14
C ALA A 53 3.45 -3.80 0.23
N LYS A 54 3.25 -2.71 -0.51
CA LYS A 54 1.92 -2.12 -0.61
C LYS A 54 1.21 -2.73 -1.81
N LEU A 55 -0.03 -3.16 -1.62
CA LEU A 55 -0.90 -3.66 -2.68
C LEU A 55 -2.02 -2.65 -2.92
N VAL A 56 -2.22 -2.31 -4.19
CA VAL A 56 -3.39 -1.55 -4.65
C VAL A 56 -4.12 -2.39 -5.69
N VAL A 57 -5.38 -2.74 -5.43
CA VAL A 57 -6.23 -3.50 -6.35
C VAL A 57 -7.25 -2.55 -6.96
N VAL A 58 -7.27 -2.50 -8.28
CA VAL A 58 -8.13 -1.61 -9.06
C VAL A 58 -9.03 -2.44 -9.97
N HIS A 59 -10.32 -2.16 -9.94
CA HIS A 59 -11.29 -2.68 -10.88
C HIS A 59 -11.47 -1.73 -12.06
N GLN A 60 -11.64 -2.27 -13.26
CA GLN A 60 -12.04 -1.49 -14.42
C GLN A 60 -13.01 -2.28 -15.29
N ASN A 61 -14.00 -1.59 -15.83
CA ASN A 61 -14.97 -2.16 -16.75
C ASN A 61 -14.78 -1.60 -18.17
N GLU A 62 -14.44 -2.49 -19.11
CA GLU A 62 -14.30 -2.20 -20.53
C GLU A 62 -15.27 -3.03 -21.40
N MET A 63 -16.27 -3.68 -20.81
CA MET A 63 -17.26 -4.51 -21.56
C MET A 63 -18.21 -3.70 -22.44
N GLY A 64 -18.37 -2.41 -22.16
CA GLY A 64 -19.25 -1.50 -22.90
C GLY A 64 -20.73 -1.65 -22.54
N ALA A 65 -21.59 -0.91 -23.24
CA ALA A 65 -23.01 -0.74 -22.88
C ALA A 65 -23.85 -2.02 -22.97
N SER A 66 -23.39 -3.04 -23.71
CA SER A 66 -24.14 -4.31 -23.87
C SER A 66 -24.08 -5.23 -22.64
N PHE A 67 -23.27 -4.87 -21.64
CA PHE A 67 -23.07 -5.66 -20.43
C PHE A 67 -23.15 -4.73 -19.22
N LYS A 68 -24.21 -4.89 -18.43
CA LYS A 68 -24.39 -4.17 -17.19
C LYS A 68 -23.68 -4.92 -16.06
N PRO A 69 -22.71 -4.32 -15.37
CA PRO A 69 -22.14 -4.94 -14.18
C PRO A 69 -23.20 -5.02 -13.10
N GLU A 70 -23.30 -6.17 -12.44
CA GLU A 70 -24.21 -6.38 -11.30
C GLU A 70 -23.41 -6.37 -10.01
N GLN A 71 -22.35 -7.19 -9.96
CA GLN A 71 -21.54 -7.37 -8.76
C GLN A 71 -20.09 -7.72 -9.12
N VAL A 72 -19.17 -7.30 -8.27
CA VAL A 72 -17.78 -7.73 -8.30
C VAL A 72 -17.35 -8.17 -6.91
N TYR A 73 -16.56 -9.24 -6.86
CA TYR A 73 -16.10 -9.86 -5.64
C TYR A 73 -14.61 -10.17 -5.76
N TYR A 74 -13.86 -9.70 -4.76
CA TYR A 74 -12.42 -9.79 -4.71
C TYR A 74 -11.98 -10.54 -3.47
N ARG A 75 -11.03 -11.46 -3.66
CA ARG A 75 -10.44 -12.26 -2.60
C ARG A 75 -8.92 -12.34 -2.78
N LEU A 76 -8.18 -12.16 -1.71
CA LEU A 76 -6.73 -12.24 -1.66
C LEU A 76 -6.32 -13.43 -0.79
N ASP A 77 -5.56 -14.36 -1.34
CA ASP A 77 -5.04 -15.55 -0.63
C ASP A 77 -6.11 -16.42 0.08
N GLY A 78 -7.35 -16.34 -0.38
CA GLY A 78 -8.48 -17.04 0.25
C GLY A 78 -9.35 -16.17 1.14
N GLU A 79 -8.92 -14.96 1.48
CA GLU A 79 -9.63 -14.01 2.34
C GLU A 79 -10.37 -12.93 1.54
N ASP A 80 -11.60 -12.64 1.93
CA ASP A 80 -12.47 -11.71 1.21
C ASP A 80 -12.02 -10.26 1.42
N LEU A 81 -11.70 -9.57 0.32
CA LEU A 81 -11.31 -8.16 0.36
C LEU A 81 -12.54 -7.25 0.35
N LYS A 82 -13.40 -7.43 -0.66
CA LYS A 82 -14.54 -6.55 -0.90
C LYS A 82 -15.56 -7.19 -1.84
N LEU A 83 -16.82 -6.97 -1.52
CA LEU A 83 -17.96 -7.20 -2.40
C LEU A 83 -18.57 -5.83 -2.72
N LEU A 84 -18.67 -5.52 -4.00
CA LEU A 84 -19.30 -4.29 -4.49
C LEU A 84 -20.45 -4.69 -5.41
N ASP A 85 -21.63 -4.17 -5.13
CA ASP A 85 -22.74 -4.19 -6.06
C ASP A 85 -22.75 -2.92 -6.92
N ASN A 86 -23.60 -2.93 -7.95
CA ASN A 86 -23.78 -1.79 -8.82
C ASN A 86 -24.99 -0.91 -8.40
N ALA A 87 -25.42 -0.93 -7.13
CA ALA A 87 -26.58 -0.15 -6.68
C ALA A 87 -26.38 1.36 -6.85
N THR A 88 -25.14 1.82 -6.69
CA THR A 88 -24.71 3.22 -6.86
C THR A 88 -24.31 3.58 -8.29
N GLY A 89 -24.21 2.59 -9.19
CA GLY A 89 -23.72 2.79 -10.55
C GLY A 89 -22.19 2.86 -10.71
N LEU A 90 -21.42 2.79 -9.61
CA LEU A 90 -19.96 2.96 -9.62
C LEU A 90 -19.22 1.96 -10.52
N LEU A 91 -19.78 0.77 -10.73
CA LEU A 91 -19.17 -0.27 -11.58
C LEU A 91 -19.45 -0.05 -13.08
N SER A 92 -20.44 0.78 -13.41
CA SER A 92 -20.89 1.03 -14.79
C SER A 92 -19.99 1.98 -15.55
N GLY A 93 -19.21 2.79 -14.83
CA GLY A 93 -18.27 3.75 -15.42
C GLY A 93 -17.08 3.08 -16.10
N ARG A 94 -16.38 3.85 -16.95
CA ARG A 94 -15.06 3.47 -17.48
C ARG A 94 -13.92 3.78 -16.52
N ASP A 95 -14.21 4.63 -15.52
CA ASP A 95 -13.21 5.08 -14.57
C ASP A 95 -12.78 3.92 -13.67
N PRO A 96 -11.47 3.77 -13.41
CA PRO A 96 -10.98 2.72 -12.53
C PRO A 96 -11.48 2.94 -11.10
N VAL A 97 -11.97 1.88 -10.47
CA VAL A 97 -12.47 1.89 -9.08
C VAL A 97 -11.45 1.22 -8.19
N GLU A 98 -10.96 1.91 -7.16
CA GLU A 98 -10.09 1.30 -6.16
C GLU A 98 -10.91 0.36 -5.26
N ILE A 99 -10.49 -0.90 -5.23
CA ILE A 99 -11.14 -1.95 -4.44
C ILE A 99 -10.46 -2.08 -3.08
N PHE A 100 -9.13 -2.05 -3.10
CA PHE A 100 -8.29 -2.25 -1.93
C PHE A 100 -6.99 -1.47 -2.07
N SER A 101 -6.54 -0.86 -0.98
CA SER A 101 -5.23 -0.21 -0.87
C SER A 101 -4.73 -0.46 0.55
N GLY A 102 -3.68 -1.26 0.67
CA GLY A 102 -3.20 -1.69 1.98
C GLY A 102 -1.86 -2.40 1.91
N ASN A 103 -1.32 -2.70 3.09
CA ASN A 103 -0.04 -3.37 3.24
C ASN A 103 -0.25 -4.89 3.19
N VAL A 104 0.68 -5.59 2.56
CA VAL A 104 0.72 -7.05 2.45
C VAL A 104 2.12 -7.57 2.75
N ALA A 105 2.20 -8.83 3.17
CA ALA A 105 3.48 -9.49 3.34
C ALA A 105 4.25 -9.48 2.00
N PRO A 106 5.59 -9.34 1.97
CA PRO A 106 6.33 -9.55 0.75
C PRO A 106 6.31 -11.04 0.35
N GLY A 107 6.01 -11.35 -0.92
CA GLY A 107 5.95 -12.74 -1.39
C GLY A 107 4.98 -12.97 -2.53
N ASN A 108 4.68 -14.25 -2.81
CA ASN A 108 3.64 -14.63 -3.77
C ASN A 108 2.26 -14.52 -3.12
N HIS A 109 1.35 -13.86 -3.80
CA HIS A 109 -0.06 -13.75 -3.44
C HIS A 109 -0.94 -14.19 -4.60
N ASN A 110 -2.15 -14.63 -4.29
CA ASN A 110 -3.17 -15.02 -5.24
C ASN A 110 -4.39 -14.11 -5.13
N LEU A 111 -4.67 -13.34 -6.18
CA LEU A 111 -5.92 -12.60 -6.31
C LEU A 111 -6.93 -13.43 -7.08
N THR A 112 -8.06 -13.71 -6.44
CA THR A 112 -9.25 -14.27 -7.07
C THR A 112 -10.25 -13.13 -7.32
N VAL A 113 -10.74 -13.06 -8.56
CA VAL A 113 -11.74 -12.06 -8.98
C VAL A 113 -12.93 -12.78 -9.57
N GLU A 114 -14.11 -12.41 -9.09
CA GLU A 114 -15.38 -12.80 -9.68
C GLU A 114 -16.16 -11.55 -10.10
N MET A 115 -16.59 -11.52 -11.36
CA MET A 115 -17.40 -10.45 -11.92
C MET A 115 -18.70 -11.02 -12.45
N VAL A 116 -19.82 -10.40 -12.09
CA VAL A 116 -21.15 -10.75 -12.57
C VAL A 116 -21.66 -9.63 -13.44
N TYR A 117 -21.98 -9.97 -14.69
CA TYR A 117 -22.58 -9.05 -15.66
C TYR A 117 -23.95 -9.58 -16.10
N ARG A 118 -24.90 -8.68 -16.28
CA ARG A 118 -26.16 -8.94 -16.99
C ARG A 118 -26.02 -8.49 -18.44
N GLY A 119 -26.43 -9.33 -19.37
CA GLY A 119 -26.54 -8.91 -20.77
C GLY A 119 -27.62 -7.83 -20.92
N ASP A 120 -27.29 -6.73 -21.58
CA ASP A 120 -28.23 -5.67 -21.93
C ASP A 120 -28.06 -5.29 -23.41
N SER A 121 -28.56 -6.13 -24.29
CA SER A 121 -28.51 -5.85 -25.73
C SER A 121 -29.88 -5.42 -26.25
N ALA A 122 -29.91 -4.28 -26.93
CA ALA A 122 -31.06 -3.84 -27.71
C ALA A 122 -31.29 -4.70 -28.97
N VAL A 123 -30.23 -5.34 -29.48
CA VAL A 123 -30.23 -6.08 -30.75
C VAL A 123 -30.41 -7.59 -30.52
N PHE A 124 -29.94 -8.11 -29.39
CA PHE A 124 -29.99 -9.54 -29.06
C PHE A 124 -30.83 -9.81 -27.80
N SER A 125 -32.13 -10.07 -27.99
CA SER A 125 -33.09 -10.23 -26.90
C SER A 125 -32.78 -11.40 -25.96
N TYR A 126 -32.13 -12.45 -26.46
CA TYR A 126 -31.77 -13.64 -25.66
C TYR A 126 -30.73 -13.36 -24.56
N MET A 127 -30.06 -12.20 -24.58
CA MET A 127 -29.04 -11.85 -23.58
C MET A 127 -29.61 -11.23 -22.30
N LYS A 128 -30.85 -10.74 -22.33
CA LYS A 128 -31.42 -9.90 -21.25
C LYS A 128 -31.60 -10.65 -19.92
N ASP A 129 -31.86 -11.95 -19.99
CA ASP A 129 -32.05 -12.80 -18.82
C ASP A 129 -30.78 -13.56 -18.43
N TYR A 130 -29.67 -13.36 -19.16
CA TYR A 130 -28.44 -14.11 -18.92
C TYR A 130 -27.49 -13.35 -18.00
N LEU A 131 -27.06 -14.04 -16.94
CA LEU A 131 -26.01 -13.59 -16.02
C LEU A 131 -24.68 -14.25 -16.40
N PHE A 132 -23.75 -13.44 -16.90
CA PHE A 132 -22.39 -13.82 -17.17
C PHE A 132 -21.59 -13.77 -15.86
N ARG A 133 -21.21 -14.94 -15.36
CA ARG A 133 -20.31 -15.07 -14.20
C ARG A 133 -18.91 -15.37 -14.69
N LEU A 134 -18.00 -14.44 -14.48
CA LEU A 134 -16.60 -14.54 -14.85
C LEU A 134 -15.79 -14.74 -13.59
N ARG A 135 -14.93 -15.76 -13.58
CA ARG A 135 -13.98 -15.99 -12.49
C ARG A 135 -12.58 -16.10 -13.06
N ALA A 136 -11.63 -15.40 -12.46
CA ALA A 136 -10.23 -15.52 -12.81
C ALA A 136 -9.34 -15.40 -11.57
N ASN A 137 -8.26 -16.17 -11.58
CA ASN A 137 -7.26 -16.17 -10.51
C ASN A 137 -5.93 -15.69 -11.10
N TYR A 138 -5.23 -14.85 -10.37
CA TYR A 138 -3.95 -14.29 -10.78
C TYR A 138 -2.95 -14.34 -9.63
N THR A 139 -1.83 -15.03 -9.85
CA THR A 139 -0.73 -15.07 -8.91
C THR A 139 0.27 -13.97 -9.25
N PHE A 140 0.64 -13.17 -8.25
CA PHE A 140 1.59 -12.07 -8.40
C PHE A 140 2.59 -12.05 -7.25
N TYR A 141 3.75 -11.44 -7.46
CA TYR A 141 4.77 -11.28 -6.44
C TYR A 141 4.77 -9.85 -5.89
N ALA A 142 4.48 -9.69 -4.60
CA ALA A 142 4.55 -8.41 -3.89
C ALA A 142 5.99 -8.14 -3.44
N THR A 143 6.62 -7.14 -4.06
CA THR A 143 8.03 -6.81 -3.77
C THR A 143 8.16 -5.92 -2.54
N LYS A 144 9.03 -6.31 -1.61
CA LYS A 144 9.43 -5.53 -0.42
C LYS A 144 9.73 -4.06 -0.80
N GLY A 145 9.10 -3.10 -0.12
CA GLY A 145 9.33 -1.66 -0.35
C GLY A 145 8.83 -1.09 -1.70
N LYS A 146 7.99 -1.84 -2.42
CA LYS A 146 7.32 -1.36 -3.65
C LYS A 146 5.81 -1.35 -3.47
N VAL A 147 5.16 -0.48 -4.24
CA VAL A 147 3.72 -0.52 -4.46
C VAL A 147 3.46 -1.39 -5.68
N THR A 148 2.74 -2.49 -5.47
CA THR A 148 2.23 -3.34 -6.55
C THR A 148 0.79 -2.94 -6.82
N THR A 149 0.53 -2.42 -8.01
CA THR A 149 -0.82 -2.10 -8.48
C THR A 149 -1.29 -3.22 -9.39
N LEU A 150 -2.38 -3.88 -9.01
CA LEU A 150 -3.01 -4.95 -9.75
C LEU A 150 -4.35 -4.46 -10.29
N GLN A 151 -4.44 -4.29 -11.60
CA GLN A 151 -5.64 -3.85 -12.29
C GLN A 151 -6.34 -5.03 -12.94
N SER A 152 -7.60 -5.22 -12.60
CA SER A 152 -8.49 -6.27 -13.08
C SER A 152 -9.51 -5.66 -14.03
N ILE A 153 -9.48 -6.06 -15.30
CA ILE A 153 -10.26 -5.45 -16.38
C ILE A 153 -11.23 -6.47 -16.96
N GLY A 154 -12.53 -6.21 -16.86
CA GLY A 154 -13.56 -6.95 -17.59
C GLY A 154 -13.62 -6.44 -19.03
N TYR A 155 -13.38 -7.30 -20.02
CA TYR A 155 -13.37 -6.93 -21.44
C TYR A 155 -14.02 -8.00 -22.33
N LEU A 156 -14.31 -7.64 -23.58
CA LEU A 156 -14.79 -8.58 -24.60
C LEU A 156 -13.61 -9.11 -25.41
N LYS A 157 -13.33 -10.41 -25.30
CA LYS A 157 -12.35 -11.13 -26.10
C LYS A 157 -12.92 -11.49 -27.47
N GLY A 158 -12.05 -11.56 -28.49
CA GLY A 158 -12.42 -12.05 -29.83
C GLY A 158 -12.92 -10.96 -30.78
N ASP A 159 -12.87 -11.28 -32.07
CA ASP A 159 -13.27 -10.42 -33.18
C ASP A 159 -14.80 -10.39 -33.36
N ILE A 160 -15.33 -9.55 -34.26
CA ILE A 160 -16.78 -9.40 -34.50
C ILE A 160 -17.49 -10.71 -34.94
N THR A 161 -16.73 -11.75 -35.26
CA THR A 161 -17.19 -13.04 -35.78
C THR A 161 -17.55 -14.06 -34.70
N TYR A 162 -17.25 -13.81 -33.41
CA TYR A 162 -17.60 -14.69 -32.29
C TYR A 162 -18.96 -14.34 -31.67
N ASP A 163 -19.69 -15.35 -31.20
CA ASP A 163 -20.93 -15.16 -30.44
C ASP A 163 -20.69 -14.31 -29.18
N LEU A 164 -21.52 -13.27 -29.00
CA LEU A 164 -21.37 -12.30 -27.92
C LEU A 164 -21.39 -12.92 -26.52
N THR A 165 -21.92 -14.12 -26.37
CA THR A 165 -22.06 -14.85 -25.10
C THR A 165 -20.75 -15.47 -24.60
N THR A 166 -19.79 -15.75 -25.49
CA THR A 166 -18.51 -16.40 -25.12
C THR A 166 -17.33 -15.43 -25.06
N ARG A 167 -17.59 -14.15 -25.39
CA ARG A 167 -16.58 -13.08 -25.44
C ARG A 167 -16.21 -12.49 -24.07
N PRO A 168 -17.10 -12.37 -23.08
CA PRO A 168 -16.78 -11.78 -21.78
C PRO A 168 -15.59 -12.49 -21.11
N SER A 169 -14.56 -11.74 -20.74
CA SER A 169 -13.32 -12.26 -20.13
C SER A 169 -12.70 -11.25 -19.18
N ILE A 170 -11.79 -11.71 -18.32
CA ILE A 170 -11.01 -10.87 -17.40
C ILE A 170 -9.56 -10.80 -17.88
N LYS A 171 -8.96 -9.61 -17.82
CA LYS A 171 -7.54 -9.35 -18.07
C LYS A 171 -6.90 -8.70 -16.84
N PHE A 172 -5.67 -9.08 -16.54
CA PHE A 172 -4.88 -8.47 -15.48
C PHE A 172 -3.76 -7.61 -16.05
N LYS A 173 -3.56 -6.43 -15.48
CA LYS A 173 -2.36 -5.59 -15.67
C LYS A 173 -1.68 -5.40 -14.32
N VAL A 174 -0.38 -5.63 -14.27
CA VAL A 174 0.42 -5.45 -13.05
C VAL A 174 1.41 -4.32 -13.29
N SER A 175 1.51 -3.40 -12.34
CA SER A 175 2.56 -2.39 -12.31
C SER A 175 3.23 -2.39 -10.95
N GLN A 176 4.55 -2.21 -10.91
CA GLN A 176 5.29 -2.06 -9.67
C GLN A 176 6.08 -0.76 -9.70
N LYS A 177 5.90 0.06 -8.66
CA LYS A 177 6.64 1.31 -8.48
C LYS A 177 7.36 1.28 -7.14
N SER A 178 8.58 1.79 -7.09
CA SER A 178 9.30 1.96 -5.83
C SER A 178 8.56 2.95 -4.94
N TYR A 179 8.49 2.67 -3.63
CA TYR A 179 7.92 3.59 -2.67
C TYR A 179 8.91 4.74 -2.43
N THR A 180 8.79 5.84 -3.17
CA THR A 180 9.42 7.11 -2.79
C THR A 180 8.41 7.93 -2.00
N LYS A 181 8.86 8.44 -0.84
CA LYS A 181 8.09 9.15 0.18
C LYS A 181 7.32 10.39 -0.31
N ASP A 182 7.51 10.80 -1.57
CA ASP A 182 6.86 11.98 -2.19
C ASP A 182 5.39 11.75 -2.61
N SER A 183 4.84 10.55 -2.47
CA SER A 183 3.45 10.24 -2.88
C SER A 183 2.46 10.17 -1.70
N ALA A 184 2.84 10.70 -0.54
CA ALA A 184 2.04 10.66 0.70
C ALA A 184 1.62 12.05 1.23
N SER A 185 1.62 13.10 0.40
CA SER A 185 1.13 14.42 0.83
C SER A 185 0.31 15.11 -0.26
N GLU A 186 -0.97 14.76 -0.32
CA GLU A 186 -2.03 15.75 -0.54
C GLU A 186 -3.08 15.48 0.55
N PRO A 187 -3.00 16.14 1.72
CA PRO A 187 -4.23 16.51 2.38
C PRO A 187 -4.92 17.52 1.47
N GLU A 188 -6.17 17.23 1.09
CA GLU A 188 -7.05 18.22 0.50
C GLU A 188 -7.11 19.42 1.45
N GLU A 189 -6.44 20.51 1.08
CA GLU A 189 -6.81 21.83 1.60
C GLU A 189 -8.18 22.14 1.01
N GLU A 190 -9.23 21.89 1.79
CA GLU A 190 -10.49 22.61 1.61
C GLU A 190 -10.20 24.10 1.83
N GLY A 191 -9.97 24.79 0.71
CA GLY A 191 -10.01 26.23 0.64
C GLY A 191 -11.42 26.72 0.95
N SER A 192 -11.56 27.46 2.03
CA SER A 192 -12.61 28.48 2.16
C SER A 192 -11.97 29.78 2.59
N THR A 193 -11.41 30.50 1.62
CA THR A 193 -11.17 31.95 1.72
C THR A 193 -12.00 32.64 0.65
N GLU A 194 -13.01 33.38 1.08
CA GLU A 194 -13.47 34.69 0.56
C GLU A 194 -14.79 35.02 1.28
N GLY A 195 -15.03 36.20 1.82
CA GLY A 195 -14.28 37.45 1.76
C GLY A 195 -14.89 38.45 2.74
N SER A 196 -14.04 39.39 3.14
CA SER A 196 -14.36 40.63 3.83
C SER A 196 -15.08 41.61 2.91
N GLU A 197 -16.16 42.23 3.42
CA GLU A 197 -16.42 43.68 3.34
C GLU A 197 -17.34 44.11 4.48
#